data_AF-A0A8P4KTS2-F1
#
_entry.id   AF-A0A8P4KTS2-F1
#
_cell.length_a   1.000
_cell.length_b   1.000
_cell.length_c   1.000
_cell.angle_alpha   90.00
_cell.angle_beta   90.00
_cell.angle_gamma   90.00
#
_symmetry.space_group_name_H-M   'P 1'
#
loop_
_entity.id
_entity.type
_entity.pdbx_description
1 polymer ?
#
loop_
_entity_poly.entity_id
_entity_poly.type
_entity_poly.pdbx_seq_one_letter_code
_entity_poly.pdbx_strand_id
1 'polypeptide(L)'
;MPDFCAAYGCSHERNNSLSLAPFLTFLRFPKDNSLKRQWELAVKREGFVAAERSLLCSEHFKPDDFDRTGQIVRLRHGVKPSVFNFPSHLQKVCAPFG
;
A
#
# COMPACT_ATOMS: atom_id res chain seq x y z
N MET A 1 3.50 19.96 -2.04
CA MET A 1 4.30 18.74 -1.81
C MET A 1 3.62 17.61 -2.55
N PRO A 2 4.29 16.90 -3.46
CA PRO A 2 3.67 15.78 -4.17
C PRO A 2 3.31 14.68 -3.17
N ASP A 3 2.14 14.08 -3.36
CA ASP A 3 1.69 12.90 -2.63
C ASP A 3 2.39 11.67 -3.22
N PHE A 4 3.38 11.11 -2.52
CA PHE A 4 4.11 9.91 -2.95
C PHE A 4 3.60 8.64 -2.28
N CYS A 5 3.74 7.50 -2.95
CA CYS A 5 3.51 6.19 -2.35
C CYS A 5 4.52 5.95 -1.21
N ALA A 6 4.02 5.61 -0.03
CA ALA A 6 4.83 5.33 1.15
C ALA A 6 5.53 3.96 1.09
N ALA A 7 5.13 3.08 0.18
CA ALA A 7 5.68 1.74 0.05
C ALA A 7 7.17 1.76 -0.26
N TYR A 8 7.88 0.76 0.27
CA TYR A 8 9.30 0.56 -0.03
C TYR A 8 9.48 0.21 -1.51
N GLY A 9 10.39 0.93 -2.18
CA GLY A 9 10.70 0.70 -3.60
C GLY A 9 9.63 1.17 -4.59
N CYS A 10 8.61 1.92 -4.13
CA CYS A 10 7.58 2.48 -5.00
C CYS A 10 7.86 3.95 -5.30
N SER A 11 8.02 4.29 -6.58
CA SER A 11 8.26 5.66 -7.07
C SER A 11 6.99 6.31 -7.63
N HIS A 12 5.81 5.72 -7.41
CA HIS A 12 4.55 6.27 -7.89
C HIS A 12 4.16 7.55 -7.13
N GLU A 13 3.87 8.59 -7.88
CA GLU A 13 3.45 9.88 -7.37
C GLU A 13 2.07 10.24 -7.92
N ARG A 14 1.22 10.82 -7.08
CA ARG A 14 -0.18 11.09 -7.39
C ARG A 14 -0.39 12.09 -8.53
N ASN A 15 0.57 12.99 -8.72
CA ASN A 15 0.44 14.13 -9.63
C ASN A 15 1.25 13.99 -10.92
N ASN A 16 1.89 12.85 -11.16
CA ASN A 16 2.69 12.69 -12.37
C ASN A 16 1.91 11.98 -13.46
N SER A 17 1.40 12.81 -14.35
CA SER A 17 0.77 12.42 -15.60
C SER A 17 1.72 11.63 -16.53
N LEU A 18 3.01 11.52 -16.25
CA LEU A 18 3.99 10.71 -16.99
C LEU A 18 4.17 9.30 -16.42
N SER A 19 3.65 9.01 -15.23
CA SER A 19 3.63 7.63 -14.75
C SER A 19 2.65 6.85 -15.63
N LEU A 20 3.09 5.72 -16.20
CA LEU A 20 2.33 4.80 -17.06
C LEU A 20 1.09 4.19 -16.38
N ALA A 21 0.69 4.72 -15.23
CA ALA A 21 -0.32 4.19 -14.35
C ALA A 21 -1.45 5.22 -14.12
N PRO A 22 -2.14 5.68 -15.19
CA PRO A 22 -3.28 6.60 -15.09
C PRO A 22 -4.48 6.02 -14.29
N PHE A 23 -4.40 4.76 -13.86
CA PHE A 23 -5.45 4.04 -13.13
C PHE A 23 -5.10 3.72 -11.67
N LEU A 24 -3.96 4.21 -11.15
CA LEU A 24 -3.63 3.95 -9.74
C LEU A 24 -4.50 4.78 -8.81
N THR A 25 -5.19 4.08 -7.92
CA THR A 25 -5.90 4.72 -6.82
C THR A 25 -4.92 4.92 -5.67
N PHE A 26 -4.83 6.15 -5.16
CA PHE A 26 -4.03 6.47 -3.98
C PHE A 26 -4.90 6.38 -2.74
N LEU A 27 -4.54 5.47 -1.84
CA LEU A 27 -5.31 5.16 -0.63
C LEU A 27 -4.62 5.73 0.59
N ARG A 28 -5.39 6.43 1.41
CA ARG A 28 -4.95 6.91 2.71
C ARG A 28 -4.92 5.76 3.70
N PHE A 29 -4.05 5.91 4.68
CA PHE A 29 -4.04 5.01 5.81
C PHE A 29 -5.41 5.04 6.51
N PRO A 30 -5.87 3.88 6.99
CA PRO A 30 -7.11 3.78 7.74
C PRO A 30 -7.05 4.62 9.02
N LYS A 31 -8.21 5.11 9.45
CA LYS A 31 -8.35 5.78 10.76
C LYS A 31 -8.21 4.79 11.94
N ASP A 32 -8.48 3.52 11.68
CA ASP A 32 -8.34 2.47 12.67
C ASP A 32 -6.86 2.25 13.02
N ASN A 33 -6.51 2.40 14.29
CA ASN A 33 -5.13 2.33 14.75
C ASN A 33 -4.52 0.93 14.58
N SER A 34 -5.32 -0.12 14.75
CA SER A 34 -4.87 -1.51 14.58
C SER A 34 -4.53 -1.77 13.12
N LEU A 35 -5.43 -1.39 12.20
CA LEU A 35 -5.21 -1.53 10.76
C LEU A 35 -4.06 -0.65 10.28
N LYS A 36 -3.97 0.59 10.79
CA LYS A 36 -2.87 1.51 10.47
C LYS A 36 -1.52 0.88 10.81
N ARG A 37 -1.40 0.31 12.01
CA ARG A 37 -0.19 -0.37 12.46
C ARG A 37 0.14 -1.58 11.61
N GLN A 38 -0.85 -2.35 11.18
CA GLN A 38 -0.62 -3.46 10.25
C GLN A 38 -0.07 -2.99 8.91
N TRP A 39 -0.53 -1.85 8.39
CA TRP A 39 0.00 -1.28 7.15
C TRP A 39 1.42 -0.76 7.33
N GLU A 40 1.71 -0.09 8.45
CA GLU A 40 3.06 0.37 8.80
C GLU A 40 4.05 -0.81 8.84
N LEU A 41 3.64 -1.91 9.48
CA LEU A 41 4.43 -3.16 9.49
C LEU A 41 4.56 -3.80 8.12
N ALA A 42 3.52 -3.75 7.29
CA ALA A 42 3.51 -4.36 5.96
C ALA A 42 4.41 -3.62 4.96
N VAL A 43 4.57 -2.30 5.11
CA VAL A 43 5.54 -1.50 4.34
C VAL A 43 6.99 -1.95 4.62
N LYS A 44 7.23 -2.69 5.71
CA LYS A 44 8.54 -3.25 6.13
C LYS A 44 9.66 -2.20 6.10
N ARG A 45 9.35 -0.95 6.44
CA ARG A 45 10.34 0.11 6.58
C ARG A 45 10.59 0.34 8.06
N GLU A 46 11.82 0.09 8.51
CA GLU A 46 12.20 0.29 9.91
C GLU A 46 12.00 1.76 10.30
N GLY A 47 11.32 2.00 11.43
CA GLY A 47 11.04 3.35 11.93
C GLY A 47 10.02 4.15 11.10
N PHE A 48 9.33 3.53 10.13
CA PHE A 48 8.30 4.23 9.37
C PHE A 48 7.01 4.39 10.17
N VAL A 49 6.61 5.64 10.35
CA VAL A 49 5.32 6.00 10.94
C VAL A 49 4.46 6.62 9.85
N ALA A 50 3.27 6.06 9.66
CA ALA A 50 2.31 6.58 8.71
C ALA A 50 1.79 7.95 9.18
N ALA A 51 2.14 8.99 8.43
CA ALA A 51 1.59 10.32 8.62
C ALA A 51 0.19 10.42 7.98
N GLU A 52 -0.57 11.47 8.31
CA GLU A 52 -1.89 11.70 7.72
C GLU A 52 -1.85 11.90 6.20
N ARG A 53 -0.70 12.38 5.69
CA ARG A 53 -0.42 12.52 4.25
C ARG A 53 0.24 11.28 3.63
N SER A 54 0.49 10.22 4.41
CA SER A 54 0.99 8.96 3.86
C SER A 54 -0.10 8.27 3.06
N LEU A 55 0.25 7.81 1.86
CA LEU A 55 -0.64 7.16 0.91
C LEU A 55 0.04 5.91 0.38
N LEU A 56 -0.75 4.92 -0.01
CA LEU A 56 -0.28 3.75 -0.77
C LEU A 56 -1.03 3.68 -2.09
N CYS A 57 -0.34 3.36 -3.19
CA CYS A 57 -1.00 3.12 -4.47
C CYS A 57 -1.71 1.75 -4.48
N SER A 58 -2.71 1.62 -5.33
CA SER A 58 -3.56 0.43 -5.42
C SER A 58 -2.82 -0.84 -5.82
N GLU A 59 -1.64 -0.74 -6.44
CA GLU A 59 -0.78 -1.90 -6.73
C GLU A 59 -0.36 -2.66 -5.48
N HIS A 60 -0.37 -2.03 -4.31
CA HIS A 60 -0.01 -2.70 -3.07
C HIS A 60 -1.14 -3.54 -2.45
N PHE A 61 -2.32 -3.52 -3.07
CA PHE A 61 -3.53 -4.19 -2.63
C PHE A 61 -4.09 -5.04 -3.76
N LYS A 62 -4.86 -6.09 -3.42
CA LYS A 62 -5.55 -6.85 -4.46
C LYS A 62 -6.78 -6.07 -4.90
N PRO A 63 -7.17 -6.11 -6.18
CA PRO A 63 -8.37 -5.45 -6.67
C PRO A 63 -9.65 -5.89 -5.93
N ASP A 64 -9.67 -7.10 -5.36
CA ASP A 64 -10.77 -7.66 -4.57
C ASP A 64 -10.93 -7.03 -3.17
N ASP A 65 -9.82 -6.53 -2.62
CA ASP A 65 -9.79 -5.87 -1.32
C ASP A 65 -10.49 -4.50 -1.34
N PHE A 66 -10.74 -3.96 -2.54
CA PHE A 66 -11.39 -2.69 -2.73
C PHE A 66 -12.90 -2.85 -2.70
N ASP A 67 -13.52 -2.11 -1.80
CA ASP A 67 -14.95 -1.89 -1.83
C ASP A 67 -15.25 -0.81 -2.87
N ARG A 68 -15.74 -1.23 -4.04
CA ARG A 68 -16.23 -0.37 -5.13
C ARG A 68 -17.75 -0.23 -5.11
N THR A 69 -18.39 -0.64 -4.02
CA THR A 69 -19.86 -0.67 -3.91
C THR A 69 -20.47 0.74 -3.79
N GLY A 70 -19.66 1.77 -3.52
CA GLY A 70 -20.08 3.17 -3.46
C GLY A 70 -19.28 4.12 -4.37
N GLN A 71 -19.59 5.42 -4.28
CA GLN A 71 -18.88 6.48 -5.03
C GLN A 71 -17.43 6.71 -4.58
N ILE A 72 -17.03 6.16 -3.42
CA ILE A 72 -15.69 6.34 -2.85
C ILE A 72 -15.01 4.97 -2.82
N VAL A 73 -13.90 4.83 -3.53
CA VAL A 73 -13.05 3.64 -3.45
C VAL A 73 -12.40 3.58 -2.07
N ARG A 74 -12.75 2.58 -1.28
CA ARG A 74 -12.19 2.33 0.06
C ARG A 74 -11.73 0.89 0.15
N LEU A 75 -10.78 0.61 1.03
CA LEU A 75 -10.43 -0.78 1.34
C LEU A 75 -11.44 -1.35 2.32
N ARG A 76 -11.74 -2.64 2.16
CA ARG A 76 -12.58 -3.38 3.10
C ARG A 76 -11.94 -3.38 4.49
N HIS A 77 -12.76 -3.57 5.51
CA HIS A 77 -12.28 -3.70 6.89
C HIS A 77 -11.30 -4.87 7.00
N GLY A 78 -10.17 -4.66 7.69
CA GLY A 78 -9.18 -5.72 7.90
C GLY A 78 -8.19 -5.93 6.74
N VAL A 79 -8.32 -5.19 5.64
CA VAL A 79 -7.38 -5.29 4.54
C VAL A 79 -6.05 -4.65 4.91
N LYS A 80 -4.96 -5.35 4.56
CA LYS A 80 -3.59 -4.86 4.64
C LYS A 80 -2.93 -4.92 3.26
N PRO A 81 -2.00 -4.00 2.95
CA PRO A 81 -1.22 -4.12 1.73
C PRO A 81 -0.40 -5.41 1.85
N SER A 82 -0.45 -6.22 0.81
CA SER A 82 0.25 -7.51 0.76
C SER A 82 1.09 -7.66 -0.50
N VAL A 83 0.89 -6.79 -1.48
CA VAL A 83 1.63 -6.80 -2.73
C VAL A 83 2.75 -5.78 -2.58
N PHE A 84 3.96 -6.24 -2.34
CA PHE A 84 5.13 -5.38 -2.33
C PHE A 84 6.20 -6.07 -3.15
N ASN A 85 6.77 -5.34 -4.11
CA ASN A 85 7.87 -5.83 -4.92
C ASN A 85 9.17 -5.73 -4.11
N PHE A 86 9.24 -6.45 -3.00
CA PHE A 86 10.46 -6.56 -2.23
C PHE A 86 11.49 -7.35 -3.05
N PRO A 87 12.74 -6.89 -3.15
CA PRO A 87 13.80 -7.68 -3.78
C PRO A 87 13.90 -9.05 -3.10
N SER A 88 14.28 -10.08 -3.87
CA SER A 88 14.21 -11.50 -3.50
C SER A 88 14.81 -11.84 -2.14
N HIS A 89 15.76 -11.04 -1.65
CA HIS A 89 16.41 -11.19 -0.34
C HIS A 89 15.54 -10.78 0.86
N LEU A 90 14.44 -10.04 0.67
CA LEU A 90 13.49 -9.63 1.71
C LEU A 90 12.18 -10.43 1.67
N GLN A 91 12.01 -11.24 0.63
CA GLN A 91 11.00 -12.28 0.56
C GLN A 91 11.54 -13.44 1.39
N LYS A 92 11.30 -13.44 2.71
CA LYS A 92 11.41 -14.67 3.50
C LYS A 92 10.38 -15.65 2.95
N VAL A 93 10.80 -16.40 1.94
CA VAL A 93 10.19 -17.64 1.51
C VAL A 93 10.32 -18.55 2.72
N CYS A 94 9.22 -18.73 3.45
CA CYS A 94 9.09 -19.93 4.24
C CYS A 94 9.01 -21.05 3.20
N ALA A 95 10.17 -21.62 2.87
CA ALA A 95 10.24 -22.79 2.02
C ALA A 95 9.49 -23.89 2.78
N PRO A 96 8.42 -24.48 2.22
CA PRO A 96 8.01 -25.79 2.68
C PRO A 96 9.16 -26.73 2.32
N PHE A 97 9.90 -27.17 3.33
CA PHE A 97 10.66 -28.40 3.22
C PHE A 97 9.64 -29.52 3.01
N GLY A 98 9.72 -30.20 1.87
CA GLY A 98 8.87 -31.33 1.50
C GLY A 98 9.16 -31.79 0.09
#